data_AF-A0A1N7FC53-F1
#
_entry.id   AF-A0A1N7FC53-F1
#
_cell.length_a   1.000
_cell.length_b   1.000
_cell.length_c   1.000
_cell.angle_alpha   90.00
_cell.angle_beta   90.00
_cell.angle_gamma   90.00
#
_symmetry.space_group_name_H-M   'P 1'
#
loop_
_entity.id
_entity.type
_entity.pdbx_description
1 polymer ?
#
loop_
_entity_poly.entity_id
_entity_poly.type
_entity_poly.pdbx_seq_one_letter_code
_entity_poly.pdbx_strand_id
1 'polypeptide(L)'
;MGNRQDACYQSSRVTFTLRDRDLKEIGEINGYEYARVVPTWNQTKWSTLYLFEVGSVTGQANGAVMTVNQTCRIVEGSGNCDGSGQDSTVAEPNHLLRVQQEYTSAPAAGAVLFAQVINNLTITSVNSVPYAGPVQAARVRCDAAQKMRNTTGCVIGDEIPVWDISSTPNIDDYRRHVTLAQQSGIPGAANNAGDGTVLTRKIDQSEINKRRNITCGGVTGPRTGGRSCDEYPMASTFEGGGNGVGAGVGRTFTPFCGIRDTGLTSLADVSPPNRGAGYSACLIPASQNSRAGSLQSWFYTKARVIDGDAFRVRPQP
;
A
#
# COMPACT_ATOMS: atom_id res chain seq x y z
N MET A 1 -6.52 3.74 -4.38
CA MET A 1 -6.31 2.28 -4.20
C MET A 1 -4.82 1.98 -4.18
N GLY A 2 -4.32 1.40 -3.08
CA GLY A 2 -2.95 0.88 -2.96
C GLY A 2 -1.82 1.91 -2.86
N ASN A 3 -2.12 3.18 -2.55
CA ASN A 3 -1.08 4.19 -2.35
C ASN A 3 -0.58 4.13 -0.91
N ARG A 4 0.68 3.72 -0.73
CA ARG A 4 1.34 3.63 0.57
C ARG A 4 2.00 4.94 1.02
N GLN A 5 1.87 6.02 0.27
CA GLN A 5 2.56 7.29 0.51
C GLN A 5 1.60 8.43 0.91
N ASP A 6 0.29 8.19 0.88
CA ASP A 6 -0.71 9.19 1.23
C ASP A 6 -2.01 8.48 1.62
N ALA A 7 -2.41 8.63 2.89
CA ALA A 7 -3.71 8.20 3.36
C ALA A 7 -4.52 9.43 3.77
N CYS A 8 -5.75 9.48 3.29
CA CYS A 8 -6.66 10.60 3.52
C CYS A 8 -8.03 10.06 3.95
N TYR A 9 -8.55 10.63 5.04
CA TYR A 9 -9.89 10.42 5.54
C TYR A 9 -10.63 11.77 5.51
N GLN A 10 -11.84 11.76 4.99
CA GLN A 10 -12.75 12.89 5.02
C GLN A 10 -14.14 12.38 5.42
N SER A 11 -14.70 12.97 6.47
CA SER A 11 -16.06 12.67 6.93
C SER A 11 -17.11 13.38 6.08
N SER A 12 -18.32 12.81 6.02
CA SER A 12 -19.46 13.42 5.32
C SER A 12 -20.13 14.53 6.12
N ARG A 13 -20.20 14.41 7.46
CA ARG A 13 -20.59 15.43 8.45
C ARG A 13 -20.48 14.81 9.84
N VAL A 14 -19.91 15.52 10.80
CA VAL A 14 -19.80 15.11 12.20
C VAL A 14 -20.63 16.06 13.06
N THR A 15 -21.35 15.51 14.04
CA THR A 15 -22.15 16.27 15.01
C THR A 15 -21.67 15.95 16.42
N PHE A 16 -21.33 16.99 17.18
CA PHE A 16 -21.04 16.90 18.60
C PHE A 16 -22.17 17.52 19.39
N THR A 17 -22.85 16.71 20.21
CA THR A 17 -23.94 17.16 21.08
C THR A 17 -23.38 17.49 22.46
N LEU A 18 -23.52 18.74 22.90
CA LEU A 18 -23.19 19.15 24.26
C LEU A 18 -24.36 18.85 25.18
N ARG A 19 -24.05 18.28 26.34
CA ARG A 19 -25.02 17.96 27.40
C ARG A 19 -24.62 18.63 28.70
N ASP A 20 -25.62 19.02 29.49
CA ASP A 20 -25.41 19.45 30.87
C ASP A 20 -25.17 18.26 31.82
N ARG A 21 -25.06 18.55 33.12
CA ARG A 21 -24.82 17.54 34.16
C ARG A 21 -25.97 16.56 34.34
N ASP A 22 -27.18 16.95 33.95
CA ASP A 22 -28.38 16.10 33.98
C ASP A 22 -28.55 15.33 32.65
N LEU A 23 -27.52 15.36 31.78
CA LEU A 23 -27.48 14.76 30.45
C LEU A 23 -28.48 15.34 29.46
N LYS A 24 -29.05 16.50 29.76
CA LYS A 24 -29.94 17.20 28.84
C LYS A 24 -29.10 17.89 27.77
N GLU A 25 -29.55 17.78 26.51
CA GLU A 25 -28.94 18.48 25.39
C GLU A 25 -29.09 20.00 25.54
N ILE A 26 -27.98 20.70 25.39
CA ILE A 26 -27.89 22.16 25.55
C ILE A 26 -27.31 22.88 24.33
N GLY A 27 -26.81 22.13 23.34
CA GLY A 27 -26.32 22.69 22.08
C GLY A 27 -25.63 21.64 21.21
N GLU A 28 -25.39 21.99 19.95
CA GLU A 28 -24.72 21.14 18.98
C GLU A 28 -23.65 21.89 18.20
N ILE A 29 -22.60 21.16 17.80
CA ILE A 29 -21.60 21.61 16.82
C ILE A 29 -21.65 20.64 15.66
N ASN A 30 -21.87 21.16 14.46
CA ASN A 30 -21.89 20.39 13.22
C ASN A 30 -20.73 20.86 12.35
N GLY A 31 -20.00 19.93 11.76
CA GLY A 31 -18.85 20.27 10.92
C GLY A 31 -18.33 19.13 10.07
N TYR A 32 -17.17 19.36 9.47
CA TYR A 32 -16.48 18.39 8.63
C TYR A 32 -15.10 18.12 9.22
N GLU A 33 -14.85 16.84 9.48
CA GLU A 33 -13.56 16.35 9.89
C GLU A 33 -12.75 15.81 8.71
N TYR A 34 -11.47 16.13 8.70
CA TYR A 34 -10.49 15.66 7.73
C TYR A 34 -9.19 15.27 8.43
N ALA A 35 -8.64 14.11 8.06
CA ALA A 35 -7.35 13.64 8.55
C ALA A 35 -6.51 13.10 7.39
N ARG A 36 -5.23 13.50 7.33
CA ARG A 36 -4.28 13.01 6.33
C ARG A 36 -2.99 12.56 6.99
N VAL A 37 -2.39 11.51 6.45
CA VAL A 37 -1.10 10.96 6.86
C VAL A 37 -0.22 10.81 5.62
N VAL A 38 0.97 11.43 5.66
CA VAL A 38 1.95 11.40 4.56
C VAL A 38 3.29 10.88 5.08
N PRO A 39 3.60 9.59 4.92
CA PRO A 39 4.87 9.01 5.31
C PRO A 39 5.98 9.22 4.27
N THR A 40 7.22 9.20 4.74
CA THR A 40 8.41 9.36 3.89
C THR A 40 9.09 8.02 3.65
N TRP A 41 9.12 7.54 2.40
CA TRP A 41 9.63 6.19 2.08
C TRP A 41 11.14 5.99 2.34
N ASN A 42 11.93 7.06 2.46
CA ASN A 42 13.39 7.02 2.67
C ASN A 42 13.84 7.65 4.00
N GLN A 43 12.91 7.93 4.91
CA GLN A 43 13.21 8.49 6.22
C GLN A 43 12.21 7.92 7.24
N THR A 44 12.60 7.83 8.50
CA THR A 44 11.70 7.41 9.60
C THR A 44 10.73 8.53 10.02
N LYS A 45 10.38 9.42 9.09
CA LYS A 45 9.57 10.61 9.30
C LYS A 45 8.27 10.54 8.54
N TRP A 46 7.23 11.12 9.11
CA TRP A 46 5.91 11.19 8.50
C TRP A 46 5.15 12.38 9.06
N SER A 47 4.25 12.95 8.27
CA SER A 47 3.46 14.11 8.68
C SER A 47 1.98 13.75 8.78
N THR A 48 1.28 14.46 9.64
CA THR A 48 -0.18 14.42 9.69
C THR A 48 -0.77 15.80 9.53
N LEU A 49 -2.00 15.83 9.05
CA LEU A 49 -2.87 17.00 9.05
C LEU A 49 -4.22 16.57 9.61
N TYR A 50 -4.65 17.18 10.69
CA TYR A 50 -6.01 17.09 11.20
C TYR A 50 -6.69 18.44 11.03
N LEU A 51 -7.92 18.42 10.51
CA LEU A 51 -8.79 19.58 10.35
C LEU A 51 -10.18 19.26 10.88
N PHE A 52 -10.77 20.21 11.58
CA PHE A 52 -12.21 20.24 11.82
C PHE A 52 -12.74 21.63 11.44
N GLU A 53 -13.57 21.68 10.42
CA GLU A 53 -14.26 22.91 9.99
C GLU A 53 -15.65 22.96 10.62
N VAL A 54 -15.90 24.02 11.38
CA VAL A 54 -17.19 24.25 12.03
C VAL A 54 -18.19 24.78 11.01
N GLY A 55 -19.23 24.01 10.71
CA GLY A 55 -20.29 24.39 9.78
C GLY A 55 -21.43 25.15 10.44
N SER A 56 -21.99 24.62 11.54
CA SER A 56 -23.06 25.30 12.29
C SER A 56 -23.01 24.96 13.77
N VAL A 57 -23.48 25.90 14.59
CA VAL A 57 -23.45 25.78 16.05
C VAL A 57 -24.78 26.26 16.63
N THR A 58 -25.31 25.56 17.63
CA THR A 58 -26.60 25.86 18.27
C THR A 58 -26.48 25.89 19.79
N GLY A 59 -27.38 26.63 20.45
CA GLY A 59 -27.49 26.66 21.90
C GLY A 59 -26.22 27.11 22.61
N GLN A 60 -25.90 26.46 23.73
CA GLN A 60 -24.72 26.72 24.57
C GLN A 60 -23.41 26.19 23.97
N ALA A 61 -23.45 25.60 22.77
CA ALA A 61 -22.24 25.23 22.07
C ALA A 61 -21.57 26.43 21.37
N ASN A 62 -22.31 27.52 21.14
CA ASN A 62 -21.73 28.73 20.56
C ASN A 62 -20.68 29.34 21.50
N GLY A 63 -19.46 29.51 21.01
CA GLY A 63 -18.33 29.96 21.81
C GLY A 63 -17.71 28.88 22.71
N ALA A 64 -18.12 27.61 22.58
CA ALA A 64 -17.40 26.50 23.21
C ALA A 64 -15.95 26.43 22.70
N VAL A 65 -15.00 26.03 23.53
CA VAL A 65 -13.60 25.86 23.12
C VAL A 65 -13.41 24.42 22.65
N MET A 66 -12.95 24.27 21.41
CA MET A 66 -12.56 22.99 20.82
C MET A 66 -11.05 22.89 20.87
N THR A 67 -10.51 21.84 21.48
CA THR A 67 -9.07 21.55 21.52
C THR A 67 -8.82 20.17 20.95
N VAL A 68 -7.83 20.02 20.08
CA VAL A 68 -7.36 18.70 19.65
C VAL A 68 -5.93 18.48 20.13
N ASN A 69 -5.70 17.34 20.76
CA ASN A 69 -4.38 16.89 21.19
C ASN A 69 -4.00 15.64 20.41
N GLN A 70 -2.95 15.73 19.60
CA GLN A 70 -2.40 14.62 18.84
C GLN A 70 -1.30 13.91 19.64
N THR A 71 -1.51 12.64 19.93
CA THR A 71 -0.50 11.78 20.56
C THR A 71 -0.10 10.67 19.60
N CYS A 72 1.20 10.50 19.36
CA CYS A 72 1.66 9.32 18.66
C CYS A 72 1.79 8.12 19.59
N ARG A 73 1.40 6.94 19.12
CA ARG A 73 1.58 5.68 19.83
C ARG A 73 2.12 4.61 18.92
N ILE A 74 2.97 3.74 19.48
CA ILE A 74 3.31 2.46 18.87
C ILE A 74 2.15 1.51 19.12
N VAL A 75 1.62 0.95 18.03
CA VAL A 75 0.50 0.00 18.07
C VAL A 75 0.96 -1.43 17.79
N GLU A 76 2.13 -1.61 17.19
CA GLU A 76 2.77 -2.91 16.98
C GLU A 76 4.29 -2.75 16.81
N GLY A 77 5.07 -3.75 17.23
CA GLY A 77 6.54 -3.72 17.19
C GLY A 77 7.18 -2.96 18.36
N SER A 78 8.48 -2.69 18.24
CA SER A 78 9.27 -2.00 19.26
C SER A 78 10.03 -0.81 18.67
N GLY A 79 10.15 0.25 19.47
CA GLY A 79 10.78 1.51 19.08
C GLY A 79 10.04 2.70 19.69
N ASN A 80 10.38 3.90 19.22
CA ASN A 80 9.75 5.14 19.66
C ASN A 80 8.81 5.68 18.59
N CYS A 81 7.79 6.42 19.02
CA CYS A 81 7.12 7.38 18.16
C CYS A 81 7.15 8.76 18.81
N ASP A 82 7.96 9.63 18.24
CA ASP A 82 8.23 10.96 18.78
C ASP A 82 7.44 12.01 18.00
N GLY A 83 6.83 12.93 18.75
CA GLY A 83 6.04 14.05 18.22
C GLY A 83 4.71 14.18 18.95
N SER A 84 4.24 15.42 19.04
CA SER A 84 2.93 15.78 19.58
C SER A 84 2.48 17.06 18.89
N GLY A 85 1.18 17.19 18.68
CA GLY A 85 0.59 18.40 18.10
C GLY A 85 -0.62 18.80 18.92
N GLN A 86 -0.87 20.09 19.06
CA GLN A 86 -2.05 20.61 19.72
C GLN A 86 -2.49 21.89 19.00
N ASP A 87 -3.80 22.07 18.90
CA ASP A 87 -4.40 23.34 18.51
C ASP A 87 -5.75 23.50 19.22
N SER A 88 -6.23 24.73 19.28
CA SER A 88 -7.54 25.05 19.85
C SER A 88 -8.21 26.19 19.10
N THR A 89 -9.52 26.11 18.94
CA THR A 89 -10.34 27.16 18.34
C THR A 89 -11.66 27.30 19.10
N VAL A 90 -12.42 28.35 18.80
CA VAL A 90 -13.79 28.50 19.29
C VAL A 90 -14.78 27.88 18.29
N ALA A 91 -15.83 27.26 18.82
CA ALA A 91 -16.92 26.68 18.06
C ALA A 91 -17.84 27.78 17.54
N GLU A 92 -17.47 28.35 16.39
CA GLU A 92 -18.25 29.33 15.64
C GLU A 92 -18.26 28.96 14.15
N PRO A 93 -19.35 29.22 13.40
CA PRO A 93 -19.40 28.90 11.98
C PRO A 93 -18.22 29.48 11.19
N ASN A 94 -17.65 28.68 10.29
CA ASN A 94 -16.46 28.96 9.47
C ASN A 94 -15.12 29.01 10.23
N HIS A 95 -15.10 28.65 11.51
CA HIS A 95 -13.83 28.48 12.22
C HIS A 95 -13.22 27.11 11.94
N LEU A 96 -11.89 27.08 11.94
CA LEU A 96 -11.09 25.89 11.61
C LEU A 96 -10.21 25.53 12.80
N LEU A 97 -10.30 24.28 13.24
CA LEU A 97 -9.33 23.65 14.12
C LEU A 97 -8.30 22.92 13.27
N ARG A 98 -7.01 23.23 13.41
CA ARG A 98 -5.98 22.71 12.50
C ARG A 98 -4.70 22.33 13.23
N VAL A 99 -4.35 21.05 13.19
CA VAL A 99 -3.03 20.58 13.59
C VAL A 99 -2.30 19.97 12.42
N GLN A 100 -1.11 20.48 12.12
CA GLN A 100 -0.17 19.85 11.21
C GLN A 100 1.11 19.56 11.97
N GLN A 101 1.51 18.30 12.00
CA GLN A 101 2.64 17.86 12.81
C GLN A 101 3.49 16.81 12.08
N GLU A 102 4.81 16.90 12.24
CA GLU A 102 5.75 15.85 11.84
C GLU A 102 6.04 14.93 13.04
N TYR A 103 6.10 13.63 12.75
CA TYR A 103 6.43 12.57 13.69
C TYR A 103 7.63 11.80 13.19
N THR A 104 8.37 11.22 14.13
CA THR A 104 9.48 10.30 13.84
C THR A 104 9.21 8.96 14.49
N SER A 105 9.39 7.87 13.76
CA SER A 105 9.31 6.52 14.32
C SER A 105 10.44 5.65 13.81
N ALA A 106 11.43 5.43 14.67
CA ALA A 106 12.70 4.81 14.32
C ALA A 106 12.79 3.38 14.87
N PRO A 107 12.50 2.34 14.07
CA PRO A 107 12.71 0.95 14.49
C PRO A 107 14.21 0.62 14.55
N ALA A 108 14.55 -0.39 15.34
CA ALA A 108 15.89 -0.98 15.34
C ALA A 108 16.24 -1.59 13.97
N ALA A 109 17.53 -1.77 13.67
CA ALA A 109 17.97 -2.36 12.40
C ALA A 109 17.32 -3.74 12.16
N GLY A 110 16.74 -3.94 10.97
CA GLY A 110 16.02 -5.16 10.61
C GLY A 110 14.60 -5.27 11.18
N ALA A 111 14.17 -4.33 12.03
CA ALA A 111 12.85 -4.36 12.64
C ALA A 111 11.81 -3.55 11.84
N VAL A 112 10.55 -3.84 12.17
CA VAL A 112 9.35 -3.15 11.70
C VAL A 112 8.59 -2.68 12.93
N LEU A 113 8.03 -1.48 12.87
CA LEU A 113 7.04 -1.00 13.85
C LEU A 113 5.84 -0.40 13.11
N PHE A 114 4.72 -0.33 13.83
CA PHE A 114 3.54 0.41 13.40
C PHE A 114 3.24 1.48 14.43
N ALA A 115 3.13 2.72 13.95
CA ALA A 115 2.78 3.89 14.72
C ALA A 115 1.45 4.46 14.24
N GLN A 116 0.74 5.16 15.13
CA GLN A 116 -0.54 5.80 14.81
C GLN A 116 -0.70 7.08 15.62
N VAL A 117 -1.24 8.14 14.99
CA VAL A 117 -1.70 9.33 15.73
C VAL A 117 -3.12 9.10 16.22
N ILE A 118 -3.32 9.39 17.50
CA ILE A 118 -4.63 9.53 18.12
C ILE A 118 -4.90 11.02 18.29
N ASN A 119 -5.93 11.53 17.63
CA ASN A 119 -6.43 12.89 17.80
C ASN A 119 -7.47 12.87 18.92
N ASN A 120 -7.15 13.41 20.09
CA ASN A 120 -8.10 13.54 21.19
C ASN A 120 -8.76 14.91 21.11
N LEU A 121 -9.99 14.95 20.58
CA LEU A 121 -10.79 16.16 20.53
C LEU A 121 -11.50 16.34 21.88
N THR A 122 -11.34 17.50 22.49
CA THR A 122 -12.09 17.93 23.66
C THR A 122 -12.90 19.18 23.34
N ILE A 123 -14.14 19.23 23.82
CA ILE A 123 -15.01 20.40 23.66
C ILE A 123 -15.50 20.81 25.04
N THR A 124 -15.23 22.05 25.40
CA THR A 124 -15.61 22.61 26.71
C THR A 124 -16.49 23.84 26.53
N SER A 125 -17.62 23.85 27.23
CA SER A 125 -18.50 25.01 27.38
C SER A 125 -18.88 25.17 28.85
N VAL A 126 -19.27 26.38 29.23
CA VAL A 126 -19.74 26.69 30.59
C VAL A 126 -20.94 25.79 30.91
N ASN A 127 -20.93 25.13 32.08
CA ASN A 127 -21.99 24.22 32.55
C ASN A 127 -22.22 22.93 31.74
N SER A 128 -21.38 22.61 30.76
CA SER A 128 -21.43 21.34 30.02
C SER A 128 -20.60 20.24 30.66
N VAL A 129 -20.96 18.97 30.41
CA VAL A 129 -20.04 17.84 30.55
C VAL A 129 -19.10 17.87 29.33
N PRO A 130 -17.76 17.93 29.52
CA PRO A 130 -16.84 17.97 28.40
C PRO A 130 -17.01 16.76 27.48
N TYR A 131 -17.11 17.01 26.17
CA TYR A 131 -16.98 15.95 25.19
C TYR A 131 -15.51 15.56 25.06
N ALA A 132 -15.22 14.27 24.97
CA ALA A 132 -13.90 13.74 24.64
C ALA A 132 -14.04 12.52 23.74
N GLY A 133 -13.40 12.52 22.58
CA GLY A 133 -13.44 11.41 21.63
C GLY A 133 -12.15 11.27 20.83
N PRO A 134 -11.63 10.04 20.64
CA PRO A 134 -10.46 9.81 19.80
C PRO A 134 -10.86 9.69 18.32
N VAL A 135 -10.10 10.33 17.44
CA VAL A 135 -10.15 10.11 16.00
C VAL A 135 -8.82 9.52 15.57
N GLN A 136 -8.87 8.30 15.05
CA GLN A 136 -7.68 7.55 14.68
C GLN A 136 -7.30 7.82 13.22
N ALA A 137 -6.02 8.14 12.99
CA ALA A 137 -5.46 8.23 11.65
C ALA A 137 -5.02 6.84 11.13
N ALA A 138 -4.67 6.72 9.84
CA ALA A 138 -4.12 5.49 9.29
C ALA A 138 -2.84 5.03 10.02
N ARG A 139 -2.61 3.71 10.13
CA ARG A 139 -1.36 3.21 10.72
C ARG A 139 -0.20 3.46 9.77
N VAL A 140 0.89 3.98 10.32
CA VAL A 140 2.16 4.16 9.62
C VAL A 140 3.09 3.02 10.00
N ARG A 141 3.50 2.23 9.01
CA ARG A 141 4.57 1.27 9.19
C ARG A 141 5.90 1.95 8.91
N CYS A 142 6.81 1.92 9.87
CA CYS A 142 8.21 2.29 9.65
C CYS A 142 9.08 1.04 9.80
N ASP A 143 10.09 0.90 8.95
CA ASP A 143 10.98 -0.26 8.96
C ASP A 143 12.44 0.14 8.72
N ALA A 144 13.35 -0.74 9.13
CA ALA A 144 14.78 -0.66 8.90
C ALA A 144 15.29 -1.87 8.09
N ALA A 145 14.67 -2.15 6.94
CA ALA A 145 15.00 -3.26 6.04
C ALA A 145 16.44 -3.23 5.47
N GLN A 146 17.30 -4.11 6.00
CA GLN A 146 18.74 -4.17 5.66
C GLN A 146 19.06 -4.50 4.20
N LYS A 147 18.16 -5.19 3.47
CA LYS A 147 18.35 -5.58 2.06
C LYS A 147 17.60 -4.68 1.07
N MET A 148 17.13 -3.51 1.53
CA MET A 148 16.41 -2.54 0.71
C MET A 148 17.30 -1.31 0.46
N ARG A 149 17.18 -0.71 -0.73
CA ARG A 149 17.75 0.62 -0.98
C ARG A 149 17.08 1.63 -0.04
N ASN A 150 17.89 2.45 0.62
CA ASN A 150 17.46 3.27 1.76
C ASN A 150 16.86 2.37 2.85
N THR A 151 17.77 1.86 3.69
CA THR A 151 17.48 0.82 4.66
C THR A 151 16.36 1.21 5.62
N THR A 152 16.05 2.50 5.78
CA THR A 152 14.95 2.98 6.63
C THR A 152 13.90 3.77 5.86
N GLY A 153 12.66 3.72 6.33
CA GLY A 153 11.57 4.53 5.80
C GLY A 153 10.21 4.18 6.39
N CYS A 154 9.21 4.99 6.06
CA CYS A 154 7.84 4.80 6.48
C CYS A 154 6.87 4.73 5.29
N VAL A 155 5.76 3.99 5.48
CA VAL A 155 4.64 3.82 4.54
C VAL A 155 3.34 3.66 5.30
N ILE A 156 2.20 3.82 4.63
CA ILE A 156 0.90 3.43 5.18
C ILE A 156 0.87 1.91 5.30
N GLY A 157 0.68 1.41 6.52
CA GLY A 157 0.78 -0.02 6.85
C GLY A 157 -0.45 -0.84 6.44
N ASP A 158 -1.62 -0.19 6.36
CA ASP A 158 -2.90 -0.85 6.14
C ASP A 158 -3.22 -1.12 4.66
N GLU A 159 -2.41 -0.58 3.75
CA GLU A 159 -2.64 -0.66 2.31
C GLU A 159 -1.82 -1.78 1.66
N ILE A 160 -2.45 -2.57 0.78
CA ILE A 160 -1.75 -3.48 -0.12
C ILE A 160 -1.32 -2.67 -1.35
N PRO A 161 -0.01 -2.49 -1.60
CA PRO A 161 0.47 -1.64 -2.66
C PRO A 161 0.24 -2.29 -4.04
N VAL A 162 -0.06 -1.45 -5.03
CA VAL A 162 -0.25 -1.87 -6.41
C VAL A 162 0.93 -1.39 -7.25
N TRP A 163 1.64 -2.31 -7.89
CA TRP A 163 2.60 -1.99 -8.93
C TRP A 163 1.84 -1.72 -10.24
N ASP A 164 1.52 -0.45 -10.45
CA ASP A 164 0.81 -0.02 -11.64
C ASP A 164 1.78 0.33 -12.77
N ILE A 165 1.68 -0.43 -13.86
CA ILE A 165 2.45 -0.25 -15.08
C ILE A 165 1.55 -0.07 -16.31
N SER A 166 0.24 0.08 -16.11
CA SER A 166 -0.79 0.18 -17.16
C SER A 166 -0.55 1.33 -18.15
N SER A 167 0.12 2.39 -17.73
CA SER A 167 0.46 3.56 -18.56
C SER A 167 1.95 3.68 -18.86
N THR A 168 2.78 2.73 -18.43
CA THR A 168 4.23 2.81 -18.64
C THR A 168 4.57 2.56 -20.11
N PRO A 169 5.26 3.50 -20.79
CA PRO A 169 5.62 3.32 -22.19
C PRO A 169 6.80 2.35 -22.38
N ASN A 170 6.91 1.79 -23.58
CA ASN A 170 8.02 0.94 -24.03
C ASN A 170 8.22 -0.35 -23.19
N ILE A 171 7.13 -0.93 -22.70
CA ILE A 171 7.12 -2.25 -22.01
C ILE A 171 5.91 -3.11 -22.42
N ASP A 172 5.41 -2.93 -23.65
CA ASP A 172 4.16 -3.53 -24.13
C ASP A 172 4.16 -5.06 -24.08
N ASP A 173 5.26 -5.70 -24.46
CA ASP A 173 5.39 -7.17 -24.43
C ASP A 173 5.45 -7.68 -22.98
N TYR A 174 6.11 -6.94 -22.08
CA TYR A 174 6.10 -7.26 -20.65
C TYR A 174 4.66 -7.20 -20.09
N ARG A 175 3.93 -6.10 -20.35
CA ARG A 175 2.54 -5.95 -19.90
C ARG A 175 1.64 -7.02 -20.48
N ARG A 176 1.81 -7.35 -21.77
CA ARG A 176 1.05 -8.42 -22.42
C ARG A 176 1.32 -9.77 -21.78
N HIS A 177 2.58 -10.09 -21.47
CA HIS A 177 2.91 -11.34 -20.76
C HIS A 177 2.22 -11.41 -19.39
N VAL A 178 2.36 -10.37 -18.56
CA VAL A 178 1.73 -10.31 -17.23
C VAL A 178 0.20 -10.42 -17.34
N THR A 179 -0.41 -9.75 -18.32
CA THR A 179 -1.87 -9.81 -18.56
C THR A 179 -2.32 -11.24 -18.88
N LEU A 180 -1.66 -11.91 -19.83
CA LEU A 180 -2.00 -13.27 -20.22
C LEU A 180 -1.77 -14.26 -19.07
N ALA A 181 -0.71 -14.05 -18.29
CA ALA A 181 -0.42 -14.84 -17.09
C ALA A 181 -1.55 -14.72 -16.06
N GLN A 182 -1.96 -13.49 -15.71
CA GLN A 182 -3.08 -13.24 -14.81
C GLN A 182 -4.37 -13.89 -15.32
N GLN A 183 -4.73 -13.66 -16.60
CA GLN A 183 -5.93 -14.23 -17.22
C GLN A 183 -5.94 -15.76 -17.24
N SER A 184 -4.76 -16.38 -17.25
CA SER A 184 -4.63 -17.84 -17.16
C SER A 184 -4.87 -18.40 -15.75
N GLY A 185 -5.10 -17.54 -14.73
CA GLY A 185 -5.35 -17.93 -13.34
C GLY A 185 -4.14 -17.79 -12.40
N ILE A 186 -3.03 -17.21 -12.87
CA ILE A 186 -1.85 -16.99 -12.03
C ILE A 186 -2.12 -15.78 -11.10
N PRO A 187 -1.75 -15.86 -9.80
CA PRO A 187 -2.09 -14.85 -8.79
C PRO A 187 -1.44 -13.48 -9.06
N GLY A 188 -1.90 -12.45 -8.33
CA GLY A 188 -1.27 -11.14 -8.29
C GLY A 188 -1.95 -10.03 -9.07
N ALA A 189 -3.15 -10.28 -9.61
CA ALA A 189 -3.93 -9.29 -10.34
C ALA A 189 -4.48 -8.19 -9.41
N ALA A 190 -4.32 -6.93 -9.80
CA ALA A 190 -4.98 -5.79 -9.16
C ALA A 190 -6.41 -5.54 -9.67
N ASN A 191 -6.80 -6.23 -10.73
CA ASN A 191 -8.12 -6.24 -11.35
C ASN A 191 -8.74 -7.66 -11.22
N ASN A 192 -9.98 -7.83 -11.69
CA ASN A 192 -10.67 -9.12 -11.69
C ASN A 192 -10.11 -10.14 -12.71
N ALA A 193 -8.94 -9.87 -13.31
CA ALA A 193 -8.35 -10.71 -14.35
C ALA A 193 -7.48 -11.85 -13.81
N GLY A 194 -7.44 -12.08 -12.49
CA GLY A 194 -6.76 -13.21 -11.83
C GLY A 194 -7.64 -13.84 -10.74
N ASP A 195 -7.06 -14.66 -9.86
CA ASP A 195 -7.79 -15.32 -8.76
C ASP A 195 -8.12 -14.36 -7.57
N GLY A 196 -7.73 -13.08 -7.68
CA GLY A 196 -7.91 -12.06 -6.64
C GLY A 196 -6.87 -12.09 -5.52
N THR A 197 -5.96 -13.07 -5.54
CA THR A 197 -4.89 -13.22 -4.56
C THR A 197 -3.71 -12.30 -4.86
N VAL A 198 -2.89 -12.09 -3.84
CA VAL A 198 -1.72 -11.19 -3.87
C VAL A 198 -0.46 -11.95 -4.26
N LEU A 199 0.56 -11.21 -4.68
CA LEU A 199 1.94 -11.71 -4.67
C LEU A 199 2.59 -11.34 -3.35
N THR A 200 3.49 -12.19 -2.88
CA THR A 200 4.23 -11.97 -1.64
C THR A 200 5.71 -11.83 -1.96
N ARG A 201 6.35 -10.76 -1.50
CA ARG A 201 7.76 -10.45 -1.83
C ARG A 201 8.73 -11.45 -1.21
N LYS A 202 9.70 -11.92 -2.01
CA LYS A 202 10.86 -12.71 -1.56
C LYS A 202 12.17 -11.96 -1.76
N ILE A 203 13.02 -11.86 -0.73
CA ILE A 203 14.32 -11.16 -0.81
C ILE A 203 15.56 -12.05 -0.76
N ASP A 204 15.41 -13.34 -0.43
CA ASP A 204 16.57 -14.25 -0.40
C ASP A 204 17.09 -14.52 -1.81
N GLN A 205 18.32 -14.08 -2.09
CA GLN A 205 18.90 -14.14 -3.43
C GLN A 205 19.14 -15.58 -3.91
N SER A 206 19.44 -16.51 -3.00
CA SER A 206 19.63 -17.91 -3.36
C SER A 206 18.32 -18.54 -3.82
N GLU A 207 17.22 -18.23 -3.12
CA GLU A 207 15.88 -18.69 -3.49
C GLU A 207 15.35 -18.02 -4.75
N ILE A 208 15.63 -16.72 -4.95
CA ILE A 208 15.30 -16.01 -6.20
C ILE A 208 16.01 -16.67 -7.39
N ASN A 209 17.29 -17.01 -7.26
CA ASN A 209 18.06 -17.64 -8.33
C ASN A 209 17.54 -19.06 -8.66
N LYS A 210 17.16 -19.84 -7.64
CA LYS A 210 16.52 -21.15 -7.84
C LYS A 210 15.23 -21.03 -8.64
N ARG A 211 14.35 -20.09 -8.27
CA ARG A 211 13.09 -19.81 -8.98
C ARG A 211 13.32 -19.41 -10.44
N ARG A 212 14.27 -18.52 -10.70
CA ARG A 212 14.68 -18.15 -12.07
C ARG A 212 15.13 -19.34 -12.89
N ASN A 213 15.91 -20.23 -12.28
CA ASN A 213 16.40 -21.41 -12.97
C ASN A 213 15.26 -22.38 -13.33
N ILE A 214 14.25 -22.50 -12.46
CA ILE A 214 13.05 -23.32 -12.74
C ILE A 214 12.25 -22.73 -13.91
N THR A 215 11.97 -21.42 -13.88
CA THR A 215 11.13 -20.80 -14.91
C THR A 215 11.85 -20.63 -16.26
N CYS A 216 13.09 -20.12 -16.21
CA CYS A 216 13.81 -19.62 -17.38
C CYS A 216 15.13 -20.37 -17.68
N GLY A 217 15.60 -21.23 -16.77
CA GLY A 217 16.86 -21.96 -16.94
C GLY A 217 16.81 -23.00 -18.06
N GLY A 218 15.66 -23.66 -18.23
CA GLY A 218 15.39 -24.62 -19.31
C GLY A 218 14.80 -24.02 -20.59
N VAL A 219 14.58 -22.70 -20.67
CA VAL A 219 13.93 -22.09 -21.85
C VAL A 219 14.93 -21.95 -22.99
N THR A 220 14.83 -22.86 -23.97
CA THR A 220 15.75 -23.03 -25.11
C THR A 220 15.37 -22.28 -26.40
N GLY A 221 14.26 -21.54 -26.42
CA GLY A 221 13.83 -20.77 -27.60
C GLY A 221 14.86 -19.70 -28.03
N PRO A 222 14.83 -19.23 -29.30
CA PRO A 222 15.85 -18.33 -29.79
C PRO A 222 15.88 -17.03 -28.98
N ARG A 223 16.89 -16.88 -28.12
CA ARG A 223 17.25 -15.61 -27.46
C ARG A 223 17.89 -14.62 -28.46
N THR A 224 18.04 -15.03 -29.72
CA THR A 224 18.53 -14.21 -30.83
C THR A 224 17.67 -12.96 -31.03
N GLY A 225 18.28 -11.86 -31.48
CA GLY A 225 17.57 -10.60 -31.73
C GLY A 225 17.27 -9.79 -30.48
N GLY A 226 18.02 -9.98 -29.39
CA GLY A 226 17.90 -9.18 -28.17
C GLY A 226 16.66 -9.54 -27.33
N ARG A 227 16.23 -10.81 -27.33
CA ARG A 227 15.15 -11.31 -26.46
C ARG A 227 15.70 -11.94 -25.19
N SER A 228 14.91 -11.87 -24.12
CA SER A 228 15.21 -12.47 -22.81
C SER A 228 13.97 -13.17 -22.27
N CYS A 229 14.18 -14.17 -21.41
CA CYS A 229 13.08 -14.84 -20.71
C CYS A 229 12.54 -13.95 -19.59
N ASP A 230 11.24 -13.67 -19.64
CA ASP A 230 10.47 -13.05 -18.58
C ASP A 230 9.59 -14.10 -17.89
N GLU A 231 9.28 -13.88 -16.62
CA GLU A 231 8.65 -14.84 -15.73
C GLU A 231 7.55 -14.20 -14.89
N TYR A 232 6.39 -14.88 -14.77
CA TYR A 232 5.30 -14.48 -13.90
C TYR A 232 4.70 -15.69 -13.15
N PRO A 233 4.52 -15.65 -11.82
CA PRO A 233 4.93 -14.57 -10.93
C PRO A 233 6.45 -14.40 -10.92
N MET A 234 6.92 -13.19 -10.67
CA MET A 234 8.34 -12.86 -10.72
C MET A 234 9.12 -13.74 -9.72
N ALA A 235 10.33 -14.21 -10.02
CA ALA A 235 11.13 -15.01 -9.07
C ALA A 235 11.42 -14.31 -7.74
N SER A 236 11.20 -13.00 -7.71
CA SER A 236 11.31 -12.11 -6.57
C SER A 236 10.06 -12.15 -5.67
N THR A 237 9.23 -13.20 -5.80
CA THR A 237 8.00 -13.47 -5.04
C THR A 237 7.97 -14.90 -4.50
N PHE A 238 7.12 -15.19 -3.51
CA PHE A 238 6.94 -16.55 -2.98
C PHE A 238 6.19 -17.46 -3.96
N GLU A 239 5.33 -16.89 -4.79
CA GLU A 239 4.52 -17.55 -5.81
C GLU A 239 5.31 -17.80 -7.12
N GLY A 240 6.49 -17.21 -7.26
CA GLY A 240 7.34 -17.41 -8.43
C GLY A 240 8.04 -18.76 -8.47
N GLY A 241 8.41 -19.21 -9.67
CA GLY A 241 9.24 -20.40 -9.88
C GLY A 241 8.56 -21.76 -9.72
N GLY A 242 7.22 -21.82 -9.67
CA GLY A 242 6.47 -23.06 -9.81
C GLY A 242 6.56 -24.06 -8.66
N ASN A 243 7.06 -23.64 -7.49
CA ASN A 243 7.17 -24.45 -6.27
C ASN A 243 6.49 -23.76 -5.09
N GLY A 244 6.18 -24.51 -4.02
CA GLY A 244 5.57 -23.94 -2.81
C GLY A 244 4.18 -23.37 -3.06
N VAL A 245 3.92 -22.13 -2.63
CA VAL A 245 2.61 -21.46 -2.79
C VAL A 245 2.24 -21.25 -4.27
N GLY A 246 3.25 -21.17 -5.16
CA GLY A 246 3.07 -21.07 -6.61
C GLY A 246 3.11 -22.40 -7.36
N ALA A 247 3.05 -23.54 -6.65
CA ALA A 247 3.11 -24.85 -7.29
C ALA A 247 1.97 -25.03 -8.30
N GLY A 248 2.32 -25.43 -9.51
CA GLY A 248 1.35 -25.62 -10.59
C GLY A 248 2.00 -25.72 -11.96
N VAL A 249 1.17 -25.78 -12.99
CA VAL A 249 1.62 -26.04 -14.37
C VAL A 249 2.35 -24.82 -14.93
N GLY A 250 3.55 -25.05 -15.47
CA GLY A 250 4.31 -24.06 -16.24
C GLY A 250 3.66 -23.80 -17.60
N ARG A 251 3.55 -22.53 -18.00
CA ARG A 251 2.81 -22.11 -19.21
C ARG A 251 3.61 -21.16 -20.09
N THR A 252 3.25 -21.11 -21.37
CA THR A 252 3.68 -20.06 -22.31
C THR A 252 2.54 -19.72 -23.26
N PHE A 253 2.63 -18.59 -23.97
CA PHE A 253 1.53 -18.08 -24.78
C PHE A 253 1.93 -17.97 -26.26
N THR A 254 1.32 -18.78 -27.13
CA THR A 254 1.63 -18.80 -28.57
C THR A 254 0.61 -18.03 -29.40
N PRO A 255 1.03 -17.35 -30.48
CA PRO A 255 2.39 -17.28 -31.01
C PRO A 255 3.29 -16.23 -30.33
N PHE A 256 2.76 -15.47 -29.38
CA PHE A 256 3.41 -14.28 -28.81
C PHE A 256 4.78 -14.53 -28.15
N CYS A 257 4.88 -15.51 -27.26
CA CYS A 257 6.04 -15.70 -26.40
C CYS A 257 7.24 -16.36 -27.07
N GLY A 258 7.09 -16.93 -28.27
CA GLY A 258 8.20 -17.48 -29.06
C GLY A 258 9.00 -18.62 -28.40
N ILE A 259 8.55 -19.19 -27.29
CA ILE A 259 9.14 -20.39 -26.68
C ILE A 259 8.74 -21.60 -27.52
N ARG A 260 9.73 -22.42 -27.91
CA ARG A 260 9.56 -23.60 -28.77
C ARG A 260 9.67 -24.94 -28.02
N ASP A 261 9.96 -24.88 -26.72
CA ASP A 261 10.29 -26.06 -25.91
C ASP A 261 9.05 -26.78 -25.36
N THR A 262 9.22 -28.09 -25.11
CA THR A 262 8.23 -29.10 -24.71
C THR A 262 7.92 -29.13 -23.20
N GLY A 263 8.66 -28.39 -22.37
CA GLY A 263 8.48 -28.39 -20.91
C GLY A 263 7.38 -27.46 -20.36
N LEU A 264 6.77 -26.61 -21.20
CA LEU A 264 5.70 -25.69 -20.80
C LEU A 264 4.42 -25.98 -21.58
N THR A 265 3.27 -25.83 -20.93
CA THR A 265 1.97 -25.88 -21.60
C THR A 265 1.80 -24.64 -22.47
N SER A 266 1.77 -24.84 -23.79
CA SER A 266 1.54 -23.76 -24.76
C SER A 266 0.05 -23.44 -24.87
N LEU A 267 -0.30 -22.18 -24.61
CA LEU A 267 -1.68 -21.68 -24.67
C LEU A 267 -1.83 -20.73 -25.87
N ALA A 268 -2.72 -21.08 -26.81
CA ALA A 268 -3.12 -20.19 -27.90
C ALA A 268 -4.18 -19.17 -27.47
N ASP A 269 -4.98 -19.52 -26.47
CA ASP A 269 -5.97 -18.68 -25.81
C ASP A 269 -5.98 -18.99 -24.29
N VAL A 270 -6.36 -18.00 -23.50
CA VAL A 270 -6.56 -18.08 -22.05
C VAL A 270 -7.94 -18.66 -21.67
N SER A 271 -8.73 -19.11 -22.65
CA SER A 271 -10.06 -19.72 -22.45
C SER A 271 -9.99 -21.25 -22.23
N PRO A 272 -10.70 -21.82 -21.22
CA PRO A 272 -11.42 -21.10 -20.18
C PRO A 272 -10.44 -20.38 -19.23
N PRO A 273 -10.79 -19.18 -18.74
CA PRO A 273 -9.96 -18.46 -17.79
C PRO A 273 -9.79 -19.29 -16.53
N ASN A 274 -8.63 -19.18 -15.91
CA ASN A 274 -8.28 -19.86 -14.66
C ASN A 274 -7.97 -21.36 -14.76
N ARG A 275 -6.71 -21.66 -15.09
CA ARG A 275 -6.12 -23.01 -15.01
C ARG A 275 -5.46 -23.27 -13.63
N GLY A 276 -5.76 -22.44 -12.64
CA GLY A 276 -5.15 -22.49 -11.30
C GLY A 276 -3.70 -21.99 -11.25
N ALA A 277 -3.07 -22.21 -10.09
CA ALA A 277 -1.71 -21.79 -9.79
C ALA A 277 -0.65 -22.34 -10.78
N GLY A 278 0.57 -21.82 -10.68
CA GLY A 278 1.70 -22.15 -11.53
C GLY A 278 2.49 -20.90 -11.91
N TYR A 279 3.18 -21.00 -13.05
CA TYR A 279 4.02 -19.92 -13.55
C TYR A 279 3.93 -19.85 -15.07
N SER A 280 4.35 -18.73 -15.64
CA SER A 280 4.49 -18.53 -17.07
C SER A 280 5.87 -18.01 -17.42
N ALA A 281 6.34 -18.39 -18.60
CA ALA A 281 7.55 -17.87 -19.21
C ALA A 281 7.28 -17.32 -20.62
N CYS A 282 7.99 -16.26 -20.98
CA CYS A 282 7.84 -15.60 -22.27
C CYS A 282 9.16 -15.00 -22.78
N LEU A 283 9.48 -15.15 -24.07
CA LEU A 283 10.62 -14.46 -24.67
C LEU A 283 10.21 -13.08 -25.18
N ILE A 284 10.50 -12.05 -24.38
CA ILE A 284 10.21 -10.65 -24.69
C ILE A 284 11.50 -9.88 -25.00
N PRO A 285 11.45 -8.70 -25.65
CA PRO A 285 12.63 -7.87 -25.87
C PRO A 285 13.36 -7.56 -24.55
N ALA A 286 14.67 -7.76 -24.52
CA ALA A 286 15.50 -7.63 -23.32
C ALA A 286 15.49 -6.20 -22.76
N SER A 287 15.33 -5.19 -23.62
CA SER A 287 15.17 -3.79 -23.19
C SER A 287 13.91 -3.59 -22.36
N GLN A 288 12.79 -4.20 -22.75
CA GLN A 288 11.53 -4.12 -22.01
C GLN A 288 11.63 -4.88 -20.69
N ASN A 289 12.20 -6.09 -20.70
CA ASN A 289 12.37 -6.91 -19.49
C ASN A 289 13.27 -6.20 -18.45
N SER A 290 14.40 -5.65 -18.92
CA SER A 290 15.35 -4.90 -18.06
C SER A 290 14.73 -3.64 -17.47
N ARG A 291 13.93 -2.92 -18.28
CA ARG A 291 13.20 -1.73 -17.83
C ARG A 291 12.13 -2.10 -16.79
N ALA A 292 11.35 -3.14 -17.03
CA ALA A 292 10.35 -3.63 -16.08
C ALA A 292 11.00 -4.05 -14.75
N GLY A 293 12.12 -4.79 -14.79
CA GLY A 293 12.87 -5.14 -13.58
C GLY A 293 13.39 -3.92 -12.81
N SER A 294 13.83 -2.87 -13.51
CA SER A 294 14.25 -1.61 -12.87
C SER A 294 13.06 -0.89 -12.19
N LEU A 295 11.92 -0.83 -12.86
CA LEU A 295 10.69 -0.24 -12.31
C LEU A 295 10.17 -1.03 -11.11
N GLN A 296 10.22 -2.36 -11.16
CA GLN A 296 9.87 -3.24 -10.06
C GLN A 296 10.75 -2.99 -8.84
N SER A 297 12.07 -2.86 -9.04
CA SER A 297 13.00 -2.54 -7.95
C SER A 297 12.65 -1.21 -7.28
N TRP A 298 12.27 -0.21 -8.07
CA TRP A 298 11.83 1.09 -7.54
C TRP A 298 10.47 1.03 -6.86
N PHE A 299 9.53 0.23 -7.35
CA PHE A 299 8.27 -0.04 -6.69
C PHE A 299 8.50 -0.63 -5.29
N TYR A 300 9.30 -1.71 -5.19
CA TYR A 300 9.64 -2.31 -3.90
C TYR A 300 10.27 -1.30 -2.94
N THR A 301 11.13 -0.41 -3.44
CA THR A 301 11.77 0.62 -2.63
C THR A 301 10.77 1.69 -2.15
N LYS A 302 9.99 2.27 -3.06
CA LYS A 302 9.11 3.41 -2.76
C LYS A 302 7.84 3.03 -1.99
N ALA A 303 7.31 1.84 -2.22
CA ALA A 303 6.20 1.27 -1.45
C ALA A 303 6.68 0.42 -0.26
N ARG A 304 8.01 0.42 -0.03
CA ARG A 304 8.72 -0.36 1.00
C ARG A 304 8.26 -1.82 1.09
N VAL A 305 8.07 -2.49 -0.04
CA VAL A 305 7.68 -3.90 -0.07
C VAL A 305 8.86 -4.76 0.39
N ILE A 306 8.84 -5.18 1.65
CA ILE A 306 9.88 -6.00 2.32
C ILE A 306 9.56 -7.50 2.20
N ASP A 307 10.44 -8.39 2.69
CA ASP A 307 10.18 -9.84 2.65
C ASP A 307 8.84 -10.17 3.34
N GLY A 308 8.01 -10.98 2.70
CA GLY A 308 6.70 -11.33 3.22
C GLY A 308 5.60 -10.30 2.96
N ASP A 309 5.91 -9.10 2.45
CA ASP A 309 4.87 -8.13 2.11
C ASP A 309 4.05 -8.60 0.91
N ALA A 310 2.72 -8.50 1.06
CA ALA A 310 1.78 -8.63 -0.03
C ALA A 310 1.82 -7.41 -0.97
N PHE A 311 1.61 -7.63 -2.27
CA PHE A 311 1.39 -6.59 -3.27
C PHE A 311 0.60 -7.14 -4.47
N ARG A 312 0.10 -6.25 -5.33
CA ARG A 312 -0.58 -6.61 -6.59
C ARG A 312 0.08 -5.93 -7.79
N VAL A 313 -0.21 -6.41 -9.00
CA VAL A 313 0.31 -5.87 -10.27
C VAL A 313 -0.86 -5.47 -11.17
N ARG A 314 -0.80 -4.24 -11.71
CA ARG A 314 -1.76 -3.72 -12.68
C ARG A 314 -1.07 -3.50 -14.03
N PRO A 315 -1.13 -4.46 -14.97
CA PRO A 315 -0.52 -4.33 -16.29
C PRO A 315 -1.39 -3.55 -17.30
N GLN A 316 -2.69 -3.41 -17.01
CA GLN A 316 -3.69 -2.74 -17.85
C GLN A 316 -4.63 -1.90 -16.97
N PRO A 317 -5.28 -0.85 -17.52
CA PRO A 317 -6.19 0.02 -16.78
C PRO A 317 -7.29 -0.74 -16.02
#